data_AF-A0A7V9BF76-F1
#
_entry.id   AF-A0A7V9BF76-F1
#
_cell.length_a   1.000
_cell.length_b   1.000
_cell.length_c   1.000
_cell.angle_alpha   90.00
_cell.angle_beta   90.00
_cell.angle_gamma   90.00
#
_symmetry.space_group_name_H-M   'P 1'
#
loop_
_entity.id
_entity.type
_entity.pdbx_description
1 polymer ?
#
loop_
_entity_poly.entity_id
_entity_poly.type
_entity_poly.pdbx_seq_one_letter_code
_entity_poly.pdbx_strand_id
1 'polypeptide(L)' 'MDPGPRGVGGEIVAPASESMVMRGPVEDWEEWTGMRFPGDGEYVFPAALATLVVRNGIGTHVEPNVWIRHSV' A
#
# COMPACT_ATOMS: atom_id res chain seq x y z
N MET A 1 42.46 5.68 1.95
CA MET A 1 41.32 5.20 1.15
C MET A 1 40.08 5.41 1.98
N ASP A 2 39.20 6.29 1.53
CA ASP A 2 37.89 6.51 2.14
C ASP A 2 36.98 5.36 1.69
N PRO A 3 36.40 4.55 2.60
CA PRO A 3 35.41 3.57 2.18
C PRO A 3 34.18 4.38 1.76
N GLY A 4 33.97 4.51 0.45
CA GLY A 4 32.78 5.15 -0.12
C GLY A 4 31.47 4.63 0.52
N PRO A 5 30.36 5.35 0.31
CA PRO A 5 29.12 5.17 1.08
C PRO A 5 28.74 3.70 1.20
N ARG A 6 28.68 3.21 2.45
CA ARG A 6 28.18 1.87 2.76
C ARG A 6 26.74 1.80 2.25
N GLY A 7 26.45 0.87 1.34
CA GLY A 7 25.12 0.74 0.75
C GLY A 7 24.05 0.56 1.82
N VAL A 8 22.92 1.26 1.68
CA VAL A 8 21.74 1.10 2.52
C VAL A 8 20.94 -0.13 2.09
N GLY A 9 21.52 -1.32 2.26
CA GLY A 9 20.84 -2.61 2.06
C GLY A 9 20.22 -3.15 3.35
N GLY A 10 19.37 -4.17 3.25
CA GLY A 10 18.78 -4.87 4.40
C GLY A 10 18.28 -6.27 4.02
N GLU A 11 18.06 -7.11 5.02
CA GLU A 11 17.56 -8.49 4.86
C GLU A 11 16.05 -8.53 5.01
N ILE A 12 15.35 -9.20 4.08
CA ILE A 12 13.92 -9.49 4.24
C ILE A 12 13.76 -10.55 5.32
N VAL A 13 13.06 -10.22 6.39
CA VAL A 13 12.86 -11.09 7.55
C VAL A 13 11.56 -11.89 7.44
N ALA A 14 10.49 -11.24 7.00
CA ALA A 14 9.16 -11.84 6.95
C ALA A 14 8.19 -11.04 6.06
N PRO A 15 7.12 -11.67 5.53
CA PRO A 15 6.00 -10.94 4.95
C PRO A 15 5.21 -10.16 6.02
N ALA A 16 4.61 -9.05 5.60
CA ALA A 16 3.71 -8.21 6.38
C ALA A 16 2.43 -7.98 5.57
N SER A 17 1.52 -8.94 5.59
CA SER A 17 0.35 -9.01 4.69
C SER A 17 -0.64 -7.85 4.83
N GLU A 18 -0.71 -7.22 6.01
CA GLU A 18 -1.57 -6.06 6.29
C GLU A 18 -0.75 -4.89 6.84
N SER A 19 0.37 -4.58 6.18
CA SER A 19 1.30 -3.55 6.64
C SER A 19 0.72 -2.14 6.61
N MET A 20 -0.20 -1.87 5.69
CA MET A 20 -0.92 -0.60 5.64
C MET A 20 -2.39 -0.88 5.34
N VAL A 21 -3.27 -0.35 6.18
CA VAL A 21 -4.73 -0.47 6.02
C VAL A 21 -5.31 0.93 5.94
N MET A 22 -5.90 1.26 4.80
CA MET A 22 -6.61 2.51 4.59
C MET A 22 -8.09 2.21 4.40
N ARG A 23 -8.93 2.89 5.17
CA ARG A 23 -10.38 2.75 5.12
C ARG A 23 -11.03 4.12 5.12
N GLY A 24 -11.95 4.36 4.19
CA GLY A 24 -12.64 5.63 4.06
C GLY A 24 -13.88 5.52 3.15
N PRO A 25 -14.76 6.54 3.19
CA PRO A 25 -15.82 6.71 2.20
C PRO A 25 -15.29 6.61 0.77
N VAL A 26 -16.10 6.10 -0.15
CA VAL A 26 -15.76 6.08 -1.58
C VAL A 26 -15.45 7.48 -2.10
N GLU A 27 -16.12 8.51 -1.60
CA GLU A 27 -15.90 9.91 -1.99
C GLU A 27 -14.45 10.36 -1.74
N ASP A 28 -13.87 10.01 -0.59
CA ASP A 28 -12.46 10.30 -0.28
C ASP A 28 -11.52 9.56 -1.25
N TRP A 29 -11.84 8.30 -1.57
CA TRP A 29 -11.07 7.53 -2.55
C TRP A 29 -11.15 8.13 -3.95
N GLU A 30 -12.32 8.57 -4.39
CA GLU A 30 -12.51 9.25 -5.67
C GLU A 30 -11.72 10.57 -5.71
N GLU A 31 -11.69 11.33 -4.61
CA GLU A 31 -10.88 12.54 -4.48
C GLU A 31 -9.38 12.24 -4.55
N TRP A 32 -8.88 11.28 -3.77
CA TRP A 32 -7.45 10.96 -3.70
C TRP A 32 -6.90 10.36 -4.99
N THR A 33 -7.70 9.54 -5.68
CA THR A 33 -7.25 8.81 -6.87
C THR A 33 -7.60 9.52 -8.17
N GLY A 34 -8.55 10.46 -8.15
CA GLY A 34 -9.12 11.07 -9.36
C GLY A 34 -9.93 10.09 -10.22
N MET A 35 -10.33 8.94 -9.66
CA MET A 35 -11.10 7.89 -10.33
C MET A 35 -12.53 7.84 -9.83
N ARG A 36 -13.38 7.01 -10.48
CA ARG A 36 -14.73 6.72 -10.03
C ARG A 36 -14.84 5.26 -9.61
N PHE A 37 -15.55 5.02 -8.49
CA PHE A 37 -15.81 3.69 -7.97
C PHE A 37 -17.33 3.47 -7.83
N PRO A 38 -18.03 3.12 -8.93
CA PRO A 38 -19.49 3.28 -9.07
C PRO A 38 -20.35 2.36 -8.20
N GLY A 39 -19.76 1.41 -7.47
CA GLY A 39 -20.49 0.51 -6.59
C GLY A 39 -19.57 -0.52 -5.95
N ASP A 40 -20.18 -1.48 -5.28
CA ASP A 40 -19.46 -2.58 -4.64
C ASP A 40 -18.62 -3.35 -5.66
N GLY A 41 -17.34 -3.52 -5.37
CA GLY A 41 -16.41 -4.16 -6.29
C GLY A 41 -14.99 -4.18 -5.77
N GLU A 42 -14.10 -4.71 -6.59
CA GLU A 42 -12.66 -4.61 -6.41
C GLU A 42 -12.09 -3.79 -7.56
N TYR A 43 -11.30 -2.79 -7.23
CA TYR A 43 -10.79 -1.82 -8.21
C TYR A 43 -9.28 -1.72 -8.10
N VAL A 44 -8.62 -1.63 -9.25
CA VAL A 44 -7.22 -1.22 -9.35
C VAL A 44 -7.16 0.29 -9.59
N PHE A 45 -6.18 0.96 -9.00
CA PHE A 45 -5.92 2.37 -9.24
C PHE A 45 -4.40 2.60 -9.40
N PRO A 46 -3.96 3.72 -10.02
CA PRO A 46 -2.55 3.97 -10.27
C PRO A 46 -1.68 3.85 -9.01
N ALA A 47 -0.53 3.20 -9.16
CA ALA A 47 0.46 2.96 -8.09
C ALA A 47 0.00 2.10 -6.90
N ALA A 48 -1.22 1.56 -6.91
CA ALA A 48 -1.70 0.68 -5.85
C ALA A 48 -0.90 -0.64 -5.80
N LEU A 49 -0.51 -1.06 -4.59
CA LEU A 49 0.14 -2.36 -4.37
C LEU A 49 -0.87 -3.53 -4.21
N ALA A 50 -2.15 -3.20 -4.11
CA ALA A 50 -3.27 -4.14 -3.98
C ALA A 50 -4.57 -3.52 -4.57
N THR A 51 -5.68 -4.24 -4.54
CA THR A 51 -6.99 -3.70 -4.95
C THR A 51 -7.61 -2.84 -3.85
N LEU A 52 -8.46 -1.89 -4.23
CA LEU A 52 -9.43 -1.24 -3.35
C LEU A 52 -10.70 -2.09 -3.33
N VAL A 53 -11.13 -2.56 -2.17
CA VAL A 53 -12.40 -3.26 -1.99
C VAL A 53 -13.45 -2.26 -1.55
N VAL A 54 -14.47 -2.03 -2.39
CA VAL A 54 -15.62 -1.18 -2.06
C VAL A 54 -16.79 -2.05 -1.62
N ARG A 55 -17.34 -1.74 -0.43
CA ARG A 55 -18.56 -2.35 0.09
C ARG A 55 -19.40 -1.29 0.80
N ASN A 56 -20.67 -1.18 0.43
CA ASN A 56 -21.64 -0.26 1.05
C ASN A 56 -21.12 1.19 1.14
N GLY A 57 -20.49 1.69 0.08
CA GLY A 57 -19.94 3.05 0.02
C GLY A 57 -18.65 3.27 0.83
N ILE A 58 -18.04 2.21 1.35
CA ILE A 58 -16.74 2.26 2.05
C ILE A 58 -15.69 1.52 1.23
N GLY A 59 -14.60 2.21 0.92
CA GLY A 59 -13.40 1.63 0.32
C GLY A 59 -12.41 1.18 1.40
N THR A 60 -11.89 -0.03 1.26
CA THR A 60 -10.82 -0.60 2.09
C THR A 60 -9.67 -1.05 1.19
N HIS A 61 -8.48 -0.53 1.43
CA HIS A 61 -7.26 -0.89 0.72
C HIS A 61 -6.23 -1.39 1.73
N VAL A 62 -5.70 -2.58 1.47
CA VAL A 62 -4.74 -3.26 2.35
C VAL A 62 -3.49 -3.56 1.53
N GLU A 63 -2.38 -2.91 1.87
CA GLU A 63 -1.11 -3.14 1.18
C GLU A 63 -0.26 -4.18 1.90
N PRO A 64 0.19 -5.22 1.18
CA PRO A 64 1.21 -6.12 1.68
C PRO A 64 2.60 -5.46 1.57
N ASN A 65 3.44 -5.67 2.57
CA ASN A 65 4.85 -5.30 2.53
C ASN A 65 5.72 -6.46 3.07
N VAL A 66 7.01 -6.19 3.26
CA VAL A 66 7.97 -7.07 3.93
C VAL A 66 8.68 -6.33 5.05
N TRP A 67 9.02 -7.03 6.12
CA TRP A 67 9.90 -6.52 7.16
C TRP A 67 11.35 -6.60 6.69
N ILE A 68 12.05 -5.46 6.72
CA ILE A 68 13.48 -5.38 6.39
C ILE A 68 14.27 -5.10 7.67
N ARG A 69 15.30 -5.92 7.92
CA ARG A 69 16.29 -5.67 8.98
C ARG A 69 17.54 -5.05 8.37
N HIS A 70 17.88 -3.85 8.82
CA HIS A 70 19.19 -3.24 8.56
C HIS A 70 20.19 -3.68 9.62
N SER A 71 21.43 -3.97 9.23
CA SER A 71 22.53 -4.36 10.14
C SER A 71 23.30 -3.16 10.71
N VAL A 72 22.64 -1.99 10.75
CA VAL A 72 23.27 -0.71 11.16
C VAL A 72 23.61 -0.68 12.64
#